data_AF-A0A7X2BX42-F1
#
_entry.id   AF-A0A7X2BX42-F1
#
_cell.length_a   1.000
_cell.length_b   1.000
_cell.length_c   1.000
_cell.angle_alpha   90.00
_cell.angle_beta   90.00
_cell.angle_gamma   90.00
#
_symmetry.space_group_name_H-M   'P 1'
#
loop_
_entity.id
_entity.type
_entity.pdbx_description
1 polymer ?
#
loop_
_entity_poly.entity_id
_entity_poly.type
_entity_poly.pdbx_seq_one_letter_code
_entity_poly.pdbx_strand_id
1 'polypeptide(L)'
;MTRRACLAALLTLTAATAFGAPSYNHLYAFGDSYSDNGAGEIFTRTLATQKVKDAQELPGSLYWKGRWSNGPTAVEDLAYALKTPLTDYGIGGAKSGNGNYYAWMEPSRNTGVFGQIDGYLKAAKTHKADPNSLYFIFISANDFFEWADFSHPESIDVLSQNSVANIQKATETLIAAGAKHVMVVGTTDLSHVPAVVQGNQVKNATEYQQILEQKLPAV
;
A
#
# COMPACT_ATOMS: atom_id res chain seq x y z
N MET A 1 -70.32 -32.90 14.87
CA MET A 1 -69.07 -32.68 15.64
C MET A 1 -67.88 -32.81 14.71
N THR A 2 -67.35 -31.69 14.21
CA THR A 2 -66.23 -31.65 13.25
C THR A 2 -64.91 -31.48 14.01
N ARG A 3 -64.04 -32.50 13.97
CA ARG A 3 -62.70 -32.44 14.56
C ARG A 3 -61.78 -31.65 13.64
N ARG A 4 -61.32 -30.48 14.07
CA ARG A 4 -60.26 -29.71 13.40
C ARG A 4 -58.92 -30.28 13.86
N ALA A 5 -58.18 -30.88 12.93
CA ALA A 5 -56.80 -31.28 13.16
C ALA A 5 -55.89 -30.04 13.03
N CYS A 6 -55.21 -29.68 14.11
CA CYS A 6 -54.17 -28.66 14.10
C CYS A 6 -52.91 -29.24 13.44
N LEU A 7 -52.56 -28.74 12.25
CA LEU A 7 -51.24 -28.92 11.67
C LEU A 7 -50.25 -28.07 12.49
N ALA A 8 -49.36 -28.71 13.24
CA ALA A 8 -48.21 -28.04 13.83
C ALA A 8 -47.14 -27.89 12.73
N ALA A 9 -46.95 -26.67 12.23
CA ALA A 9 -45.84 -26.35 11.34
C ALA A 9 -44.55 -26.33 12.17
N LEU A 10 -43.65 -27.30 11.92
CA LEU A 10 -42.27 -27.24 12.44
C LEU A 10 -41.53 -26.10 11.73
N LEU A 11 -41.21 -25.05 12.49
CA LEU A 11 -40.25 -24.03 12.08
C LEU A 11 -38.84 -24.63 12.16
N THR A 12 -38.25 -25.00 11.03
CA THR A 12 -36.82 -25.31 10.96
C THR A 12 -36.05 -24.00 11.07
N LEU A 13 -35.44 -23.76 12.24
CA LEU A 13 -34.53 -22.66 12.46
C LEU A 13 -33.24 -22.93 11.66
N THR A 14 -33.10 -22.36 10.46
CA THR A 14 -31.82 -22.32 9.78
C THR A 14 -30.92 -21.36 10.56
N ALA A 15 -30.00 -21.91 11.35
CA ALA A 15 -28.92 -21.13 11.92
C ALA A 15 -28.13 -20.56 10.74
N ALA A 16 -28.31 -19.26 10.47
CA ALA A 16 -27.40 -18.53 9.62
C ALA A 16 -26.03 -18.64 10.28
N THR A 17 -25.14 -19.43 9.71
CA THR A 17 -23.73 -19.39 10.07
C THR A 17 -23.30 -17.96 9.77
N ALA A 18 -23.18 -17.13 10.79
CA ALA A 18 -22.41 -15.90 10.70
C ALA A 18 -21.03 -16.35 10.23
N PHE A 19 -20.71 -16.14 8.94
CA PHE A 19 -19.36 -16.31 8.46
C PHE A 19 -18.50 -15.42 9.35
N GLY A 20 -17.64 -16.03 10.16
CA GLY A 20 -16.69 -15.28 10.97
C GLY A 20 -15.93 -14.35 10.04
N ALA A 21 -15.61 -13.14 10.52
CA ALA A 21 -14.78 -12.22 9.76
C ALA A 21 -13.53 -12.97 9.27
N PRO A 22 -13.11 -12.79 8.00
CA PRO A 22 -11.92 -13.48 7.50
C PRO A 22 -10.76 -13.21 8.45
N SER A 23 -10.15 -14.28 8.96
CA SER A 23 -8.97 -14.21 9.81
C SER A 23 -7.73 -14.38 8.94
N TYR A 24 -6.82 -13.41 9.01
CA TYR A 24 -5.53 -13.49 8.35
C TYR A 24 -4.45 -13.88 9.36
N ASN A 25 -3.59 -14.81 8.98
CA ASN A 25 -2.48 -15.22 9.84
C ASN A 25 -1.37 -14.16 9.90
N HIS A 26 -1.26 -13.33 8.86
CA HIS A 26 -0.28 -12.25 8.76
C HIS A 26 -0.80 -11.13 7.83
N LEU A 27 -0.32 -9.92 8.04
CA LEU A 27 -0.52 -8.75 7.17
C LEU A 27 0.84 -8.31 6.63
N TYR A 28 0.98 -8.29 5.31
CA TYR A 28 2.17 -7.79 4.61
C TYR A 28 1.84 -6.49 3.91
N ALA A 29 2.53 -5.41 4.26
CA ALA A 29 2.29 -4.09 3.68
C ALA A 29 3.40 -3.70 2.69
N PHE A 30 3.00 -3.11 1.56
CA PHE A 30 3.86 -2.56 0.52
C PHE A 30 3.35 -1.16 0.18
N GLY A 31 4.24 -0.20 0.05
CA GLY A 31 3.83 1.16 -0.19
C GLY A 31 4.89 2.20 0.12
N ASP A 32 4.41 3.41 0.35
CA ASP A 32 5.22 4.59 0.60
C ASP A 32 5.14 5.06 2.07
N SER A 33 5.40 6.35 2.28
CA SER A 33 5.35 7.03 3.57
C SER A 33 3.99 6.96 4.28
N TYR A 34 2.89 6.72 3.56
CA TYR A 34 1.56 6.54 4.17
C TYR A 34 1.41 5.18 4.87
N SER A 35 2.36 4.26 4.67
CA SER A 35 2.42 2.96 5.35
C SER A 35 3.66 2.79 6.22
N ASP A 36 4.83 3.26 5.76
CA ASP A 36 6.15 3.05 6.37
C ASP A 36 6.17 3.23 7.89
N ASN A 37 6.39 2.12 8.59
CA ASN A 37 6.49 2.03 10.04
C ASN A 37 7.94 2.11 10.58
N GLY A 38 8.85 2.76 9.86
CA GLY A 38 10.24 3.00 10.26
C GLY A 38 11.28 2.16 9.51
N ALA A 39 10.87 1.34 8.54
CA ALA A 39 11.79 0.64 7.67
C ALA A 39 12.61 1.63 6.83
N GLY A 40 12.01 2.76 6.41
CA GLY A 40 12.70 3.84 5.72
C GLY A 40 13.78 4.51 6.58
N GLU A 41 13.50 4.74 7.86
CA GLU A 41 14.48 5.35 8.79
C GLU A 41 15.70 4.48 8.99
N ILE A 42 15.51 3.18 9.26
CA ILE A 42 16.61 2.24 9.46
C ILE A 42 17.47 2.16 8.19
N PHE A 43 16.82 2.08 7.03
CA PHE A 43 17.51 1.99 5.74
C PHE A 43 18.33 3.26 5.46
N THR A 44 17.73 4.43 5.58
CA THR A 44 18.38 5.70 5.25
C THR A 44 19.49 6.07 6.23
N ARG A 45 19.33 5.78 7.52
CA ARG A 45 20.42 5.91 8.51
C ARG A 45 21.62 5.03 8.17
N THR A 46 21.39 3.83 7.67
CA THR A 46 22.46 2.95 7.20
C THR A 46 23.21 3.58 6.03
N LEU A 47 22.50 4.12 5.05
CA LEU A 47 23.11 4.78 3.88
C LEU A 47 23.89 6.05 4.27
N ALA A 48 23.34 6.85 5.19
CA ALA A 48 24.01 8.03 5.72
C ALA A 48 25.31 7.66 6.48
N THR A 49 25.26 6.62 7.31
CA THR A 49 26.44 6.09 8.02
C THR A 49 27.52 5.59 7.06
N GLN A 50 27.10 4.96 5.95
CA GLN A 50 27.98 4.51 4.87
C GLN A 50 28.48 5.66 3.97
N LYS A 51 28.03 6.89 4.21
CA LYS A 51 28.37 8.09 3.42
C LYS A 51 28.03 7.93 1.94
N VAL A 52 26.90 7.27 1.65
CA VAL A 52 26.33 7.28 0.29
C VAL A 52 26.06 8.75 -0.10
N LYS A 53 26.42 9.11 -1.33
CA LYS A 53 26.27 10.47 -1.84
C LYS A 53 24.80 10.91 -1.74
N ASP A 54 24.59 12.13 -1.25
CA ASP A 54 23.28 12.79 -1.08
C ASP A 54 22.31 12.09 -0.09
N ALA A 55 22.78 11.05 0.61
CA ALA A 55 21.96 10.35 1.60
C ALA A 55 21.58 11.25 2.78
N GLN A 56 20.32 11.15 3.19
CA GLN A 56 19.74 11.88 4.30
C GLN A 56 19.07 10.90 5.25
N GLU A 57 19.11 11.15 6.55
CA GLU A 57 18.29 10.38 7.50
C GLU A 57 16.83 10.84 7.41
N LEU A 58 15.97 9.98 6.88
CA LEU A 58 14.54 10.25 6.67
C LEU A 58 13.70 9.38 7.62
N PRO A 59 12.52 9.81 8.10
CA PRO A 59 11.86 11.09 7.81
C PRO A 59 12.46 12.27 8.59
N GLY A 60 13.33 12.02 9.57
CA GLY A 60 14.00 13.05 10.37
C GLY A 60 13.44 13.17 11.79
N SER A 61 14.03 14.06 12.59
CA SER A 61 13.81 14.10 14.05
C SER A 61 12.47 14.68 14.51
N LEU A 62 11.71 15.33 13.61
CA LEU A 62 10.39 15.90 13.93
C LEU A 62 9.25 14.89 13.82
N TYR A 63 9.57 13.67 13.40
CA TYR A 63 8.62 12.61 13.12
C TYR A 63 8.59 11.55 14.23
N TRP A 64 7.46 10.88 14.38
CA TRP A 64 7.25 9.93 15.46
C TRP A 64 7.83 8.56 15.10
N LYS A 65 8.90 8.15 15.80
CA LYS A 65 9.49 6.79 15.72
C LYS A 65 9.68 6.28 14.28
N GLY A 66 10.19 7.13 13.40
CA GLY A 66 10.48 6.78 12.01
C GLY A 66 9.28 6.75 11.05
N ARG A 67 8.03 6.97 11.52
CA ARG A 67 6.86 7.12 10.65
C ARG A 67 6.84 8.52 10.04
N TRP A 68 6.32 8.69 8.84
CA TRP A 68 6.11 10.02 8.23
C TRP A 68 4.87 10.73 8.78
N SER A 69 4.69 10.66 10.10
CA SER A 69 3.54 11.17 10.84
C SER A 69 3.92 11.46 12.31
N ASN A 70 2.95 11.89 13.11
CA ASN A 70 3.05 12.05 14.56
C ASN A 70 2.55 10.81 15.33
N GLY A 71 2.28 9.70 14.65
CA GLY A 71 1.77 8.46 15.22
C GLY A 71 1.82 7.28 14.24
N PRO A 72 1.16 6.17 14.58
CA PRO A 72 1.04 5.00 13.71
C PRO A 72 0.42 5.32 12.34
N THR A 73 0.79 4.54 11.33
CA THR A 73 0.19 4.63 9.99
C THR A 73 -1.14 3.85 9.91
N ALA A 74 -1.91 4.08 8.84
CA ALA A 74 -3.20 3.41 8.66
C ALA A 74 -3.09 1.88 8.64
N VAL A 75 -1.98 1.32 8.11
CA VAL A 75 -1.78 -0.13 8.07
C VAL A 75 -1.39 -0.71 9.44
N GLU A 76 -0.75 0.07 10.30
CA GLU A 76 -0.51 -0.31 11.69
C GLU A 76 -1.83 -0.41 12.47
N ASP A 77 -2.72 0.57 12.30
CA ASP A 77 -4.05 0.55 12.91
C ASP A 77 -4.93 -0.57 12.35
N LEU A 78 -4.83 -0.86 11.04
CA LEU A 78 -5.49 -2.01 10.42
C LEU A 78 -5.02 -3.34 11.03
N ALA A 79 -3.70 -3.53 11.17
CA ALA A 79 -3.13 -4.71 11.80
C ALA A 79 -3.65 -4.88 13.24
N TYR A 80 -3.67 -3.79 13.99
CA TYR A 80 -4.19 -3.76 15.37
C TYR A 80 -5.68 -4.14 15.43
N ALA A 81 -6.50 -3.56 14.56
CA ALA A 81 -7.94 -3.85 14.50
C ALA A 81 -8.23 -5.31 14.11
N LEU A 82 -7.46 -5.86 13.18
CA LEU A 82 -7.55 -7.27 12.77
C LEU A 82 -6.93 -8.24 13.78
N LYS A 83 -6.15 -7.73 14.75
CA LYS A 83 -5.31 -8.53 15.66
C LYS A 83 -4.36 -9.47 14.91
N THR A 84 -3.81 -8.97 13.81
CA THR A 84 -2.95 -9.72 12.90
C THR A 84 -1.53 -9.17 12.96
N PRO A 85 -0.49 -10.03 13.04
CA PRO A 85 0.90 -9.56 12.96
C PRO A 85 1.19 -8.82 11.65
N LEU A 86 1.93 -7.72 11.73
CA LEU A 86 2.32 -6.89 10.59
C LEU A 86 3.80 -7.06 10.26
N THR A 87 4.10 -7.33 8.99
CA THR A 87 5.41 -7.05 8.40
C THR A 87 5.23 -5.96 7.34
N ASP A 88 5.84 -4.82 7.57
CA ASP A 88 5.75 -3.67 6.67
C ASP A 88 7.04 -3.52 5.87
N TYR A 89 6.89 -3.56 4.53
CA TYR A 89 7.97 -3.34 3.56
C TYR A 89 7.93 -1.93 2.98
N GLY A 90 6.96 -1.09 3.38
CA GLY A 90 6.83 0.28 2.92
C GLY A 90 8.07 1.12 3.21
N ILE A 91 8.44 1.98 2.26
CA ILE A 91 9.57 2.89 2.39
C ILE A 91 9.11 4.28 1.94
N GLY A 92 9.32 5.29 2.78
CA GLY A 92 9.06 6.67 2.40
C GLY A 92 9.64 7.05 1.03
N GLY A 93 8.83 7.70 0.20
CA GLY A 93 9.22 8.09 -1.16
C GLY A 93 9.09 6.99 -2.22
N ALA A 94 8.72 5.74 -1.86
CA ALA A 94 8.57 4.66 -2.83
C ALA A 94 7.57 5.02 -3.95
N LYS A 95 7.89 4.57 -5.17
CA LYS A 95 7.04 4.72 -6.36
C LYS A 95 6.24 3.44 -6.65
N SER A 96 5.20 3.55 -7.48
CA SER A 96 4.34 2.41 -7.85
C SER A 96 5.09 1.29 -8.56
N GLY A 97 6.14 1.63 -9.30
CA GLY A 97 6.98 0.69 -10.02
C GLY A 97 8.31 0.42 -9.33
N ASN A 98 9.40 0.59 -10.08
CA ASN A 98 10.75 0.66 -9.52
C ASN A 98 11.04 2.10 -9.09
N GLY A 99 11.97 2.27 -8.17
CA GLY A 99 12.46 3.59 -7.83
C GLY A 99 11.87 4.18 -6.56
N ASN A 100 12.51 5.24 -6.12
CA ASN A 100 12.08 6.13 -5.06
C ASN A 100 12.16 7.58 -5.57
N TYR A 101 11.33 8.46 -5.03
CA TYR A 101 11.47 9.91 -5.16
C TYR A 101 12.91 10.35 -4.82
N TYR A 102 13.50 9.74 -3.80
CA TYR A 102 14.89 9.95 -3.41
C TYR A 102 15.83 9.06 -4.23
N ALA A 103 16.19 9.50 -5.43
CA ALA A 103 17.01 8.74 -6.38
C ALA A 103 18.35 8.22 -5.82
N TRP A 104 18.91 8.85 -4.78
CA TRP A 104 20.14 8.40 -4.12
C TRP A 104 19.99 7.07 -3.37
N MET A 105 18.77 6.58 -3.14
CA MET A 105 18.52 5.25 -2.56
C MET A 105 18.77 4.12 -3.57
N GLU A 106 18.54 4.37 -4.85
CA GLU A 106 18.45 3.33 -5.90
C GLU A 106 19.73 2.53 -6.13
N PRO A 107 20.95 3.11 -6.04
CA PRO A 107 22.17 2.31 -6.15
C PRO A 107 22.30 1.23 -5.07
N SER A 108 21.60 1.36 -3.94
CA SER A 108 21.68 0.41 -2.83
C SER A 108 20.67 -0.73 -2.96
N ARG A 109 19.41 -0.40 -3.28
CA ARG A 109 18.36 -1.34 -3.67
C ARG A 109 17.18 -0.60 -4.28
N ASN A 110 16.38 -1.30 -5.06
CA ASN A 110 15.09 -0.81 -5.51
C ASN A 110 14.12 -0.76 -4.33
N THR A 111 13.61 0.43 -4.00
CA THR A 111 12.67 0.63 -2.90
C THR A 111 11.24 0.93 -3.35
N GLY A 112 10.98 0.97 -4.65
CA GLY A 112 9.62 0.99 -5.20
C GLY A 112 8.89 -0.32 -4.94
N VAL A 113 7.57 -0.34 -5.13
CA VAL A 113 6.71 -1.49 -4.77
C VAL A 113 7.18 -2.80 -5.42
N PHE A 114 7.70 -2.76 -6.65
CA PHE A 114 8.27 -3.96 -7.27
C PHE A 114 9.47 -4.53 -6.50
N GLY A 115 10.36 -3.68 -6.00
CA GLY A 115 11.50 -4.08 -5.18
C GLY A 115 11.08 -4.57 -3.80
N GLN A 116 10.03 -3.97 -3.22
CA GLN A 116 9.49 -4.40 -1.94
C GLN A 116 8.86 -5.80 -2.03
N ILE A 117 8.07 -6.08 -3.08
CA ILE A 117 7.48 -7.41 -3.32
C ILE A 117 8.57 -8.46 -3.58
N ASP A 118 9.59 -8.13 -4.38
CA ASP A 118 10.74 -9.01 -4.59
C ASP A 118 11.48 -9.30 -3.27
N GLY A 119 11.68 -8.28 -2.43
CA GLY A 119 12.26 -8.42 -1.09
C GLY A 119 11.44 -9.35 -0.18
N TYR A 120 10.11 -9.22 -0.20
CA TYR A 120 9.20 -10.12 0.50
C TYR A 120 9.33 -11.57 0.01
N LEU A 121 9.22 -11.80 -1.30
CA LEU A 121 9.28 -13.15 -1.87
C LEU A 121 10.64 -13.80 -1.61
N LYS A 122 11.74 -13.05 -1.63
CA LYS A 122 13.07 -13.56 -1.24
C LYS A 122 13.16 -13.94 0.23
N ALA A 123 12.49 -13.22 1.12
CA ALA A 123 12.47 -13.50 2.55
C ALA A 123 11.53 -14.68 2.92
N ALA A 124 10.50 -14.93 2.11
CA ALA A 124 9.56 -16.01 2.32
C ALA A 124 10.23 -17.38 2.11
N LYS A 125 10.06 -18.31 3.07
CA LYS A 125 10.71 -19.64 3.06
C LYS A 125 10.51 -20.43 1.77
N THR A 126 9.34 -20.29 1.16
CA THR A 126 8.93 -21.02 -0.06
C THR A 126 9.11 -20.20 -1.33
N HIS A 127 9.61 -18.96 -1.22
CA HIS A 127 9.59 -17.96 -2.29
C HIS A 127 8.20 -17.73 -2.90
N LYS A 128 7.16 -17.95 -2.09
CA LYS A 128 5.75 -17.84 -2.46
C LYS A 128 5.01 -17.03 -1.42
N ALA A 129 3.91 -16.43 -1.85
CA ALA A 129 2.96 -15.79 -0.98
C ALA A 129 2.17 -16.84 -0.18
N ASP A 130 2.04 -16.67 1.14
CA ASP A 130 1.08 -17.41 1.96
C ASP A 130 -0.36 -17.06 1.53
N PRO A 131 -1.18 -18.04 1.10
CA PRO A 131 -2.56 -17.82 0.70
C PRO A 131 -3.49 -17.39 1.85
N ASN A 132 -3.10 -17.54 3.12
CA ASN A 132 -3.91 -17.16 4.29
C ASN A 132 -3.53 -15.78 4.87
N SER A 133 -2.60 -15.08 4.25
CA SER A 133 -2.16 -13.74 4.64
C SER A 133 -2.89 -12.67 3.83
N LEU A 134 -3.03 -11.47 4.40
CA LEU A 134 -3.50 -10.27 3.72
C LEU A 134 -2.31 -9.49 3.17
N TYR A 135 -2.39 -9.07 1.92
CA TYR A 135 -1.38 -8.26 1.24
C TYR A 135 -1.94 -6.87 0.98
N PHE A 136 -1.38 -5.86 1.63
CA PHE A 136 -1.83 -4.49 1.57
C PHE A 136 -0.90 -3.67 0.67
N ILE A 137 -1.45 -3.04 -0.37
CA ILE A 137 -0.72 -2.14 -1.27
C ILE A 137 -1.30 -0.74 -1.12
N PHE A 138 -0.47 0.22 -0.71
CA PHE A 138 -0.86 1.62 -0.68
C PHE A 138 0.22 2.50 -1.29
N ILE A 139 -0.05 2.92 -2.52
CA ILE A 139 0.86 3.65 -3.39
C ILE A 139 -0.02 4.52 -4.29
N SER A 140 0.36 5.74 -4.62
CA SER A 140 1.21 6.03 -5.77
C SER A 140 1.74 7.45 -5.72
N ALA A 141 1.59 8.11 -4.56
CA ALA A 141 1.70 9.56 -4.45
C ALA A 141 3.06 10.10 -4.94
N ASN A 142 4.13 9.35 -4.74
CA ASN A 142 5.47 9.76 -5.16
C ASN A 142 5.70 9.72 -6.67
N ASP A 143 4.90 8.98 -7.44
CA ASP A 143 4.93 9.06 -8.90
C ASP A 143 4.51 10.48 -9.33
N PHE A 144 3.45 11.00 -8.72
CA PHE A 144 2.98 12.36 -8.94
C PHE A 144 3.93 13.42 -8.38
N PHE A 145 4.40 13.26 -7.14
CA PHE A 145 5.31 14.24 -6.52
C PHE A 145 6.63 14.34 -7.28
N GLU A 146 7.24 13.22 -7.68
CA GLU A 146 8.45 13.21 -8.49
C GLU A 146 8.21 13.90 -9.84
N TRP A 147 7.11 13.56 -10.52
CA TRP A 147 6.75 14.16 -11.80
C TRP A 147 6.62 15.69 -11.70
N ALA A 148 5.89 16.16 -10.69
CA ALA A 148 5.61 17.57 -10.48
C ALA A 148 6.87 18.37 -10.06
N ASP A 149 7.64 17.85 -9.11
CA ASP A 149 8.79 18.55 -8.52
C ASP A 149 9.97 18.63 -9.49
N PHE A 150 10.15 17.61 -10.34
CA PHE A 150 11.26 17.54 -11.30
C PHE A 150 10.85 17.87 -12.73
N SER A 151 9.61 18.31 -12.95
CA SER A 151 9.11 18.76 -14.25
C SER A 151 9.30 17.70 -15.36
N HIS A 152 8.89 16.47 -15.05
CA HIS A 152 9.00 15.36 -15.98
C HIS A 152 8.20 15.61 -17.27
N PRO A 153 8.71 15.18 -18.44
CA PRO A 153 8.16 15.59 -19.74
C PRO A 153 6.91 14.80 -20.16
N GLU A 154 6.63 13.64 -19.57
CA GLU A 154 5.42 12.89 -19.88
C GLU A 154 4.15 13.64 -19.47
N SER A 155 3.05 13.41 -20.17
CA SER A 155 1.76 13.98 -19.78
C SER A 155 1.23 13.32 -18.51
N ILE A 156 0.35 14.04 -17.79
CA ILE A 156 -0.30 13.52 -16.59
C ILE A 156 -1.12 12.24 -16.87
N ASP A 157 -1.73 12.14 -18.05
CA ASP A 157 -2.46 10.94 -18.49
C ASP A 157 -1.51 9.73 -18.61
N VAL A 158 -0.33 9.91 -19.23
CA VAL A 158 0.68 8.85 -19.35
C VAL A 158 1.20 8.43 -17.99
N LEU A 159 1.52 9.39 -17.11
CA LEU A 159 1.94 9.11 -15.73
C LEU A 159 0.90 8.28 -14.96
N SER A 160 -0.37 8.68 -15.07
CA SER A 160 -1.48 8.01 -14.40
C SER A 160 -1.67 6.58 -14.91
N GLN A 161 -1.63 6.39 -16.22
CA GLN A 161 -1.73 5.06 -16.84
C GLN A 161 -0.58 4.15 -16.43
N ASN A 162 0.65 4.68 -16.36
CA ASN A 162 1.81 3.95 -15.88
C ASN A 162 1.64 3.55 -14.41
N SER A 163 1.15 4.46 -13.57
CA SER A 163 0.90 4.19 -12.14
C SER A 163 -0.14 3.06 -11.96
N VAL A 164 -1.25 3.11 -12.70
CA VAL A 164 -2.27 2.05 -12.73
C VAL A 164 -1.66 0.71 -13.17
N ALA A 165 -0.92 0.70 -14.28
CA ALA A 165 -0.31 -0.51 -14.81
C ALA A 165 0.69 -1.13 -13.82
N ASN A 166 1.44 -0.29 -13.10
CA ASN A 166 2.36 -0.77 -12.08
C ASN A 166 1.63 -1.41 -10.89
N ILE A 167 0.56 -0.78 -10.39
CA ILE A 167 -0.24 -1.33 -9.29
C ILE A 167 -0.90 -2.66 -9.70
N GLN A 168 -1.44 -2.73 -10.92
CA GLN A 168 -1.99 -3.97 -11.48
C GLN A 168 -0.92 -5.06 -11.54
N LYS A 169 0.26 -4.76 -12.08
CA LYS A 169 1.38 -5.70 -12.15
C LYS A 169 1.86 -6.17 -10.77
N ALA A 170 1.93 -5.26 -9.79
CA ALA A 170 2.29 -5.59 -8.41
C ALA A 170 1.28 -6.58 -7.80
N THR A 171 -0.02 -6.31 -8.00
CA THR A 171 -1.13 -7.16 -7.57
C THR A 171 -1.06 -8.54 -8.24
N GLU A 172 -0.91 -8.58 -9.56
CA GLU A 172 -0.77 -9.82 -10.34
C GLU A 172 0.45 -10.64 -9.93
N THR A 173 1.57 -9.98 -9.59
CA THR A 173 2.79 -10.66 -9.11
C THR A 173 2.53 -11.39 -7.79
N LEU A 174 1.84 -10.75 -6.84
CA LEU A 174 1.47 -11.39 -5.58
C LEU A 174 0.50 -12.55 -5.79
N ILE A 175 -0.51 -12.38 -6.65
CA ILE A 175 -1.48 -13.44 -7.00
C ILE A 175 -0.76 -14.63 -7.64
N ALA A 176 0.11 -14.38 -8.62
CA ALA A 176 0.91 -15.42 -9.26
C ALA A 176 1.85 -16.14 -8.27
N ALA A 177 2.32 -15.43 -7.24
CA ALA A 177 3.10 -16.01 -6.15
C ALA A 177 2.27 -16.80 -5.13
N GLY A 178 0.94 -16.74 -5.19
CA GLY A 178 0.01 -17.52 -4.35
C GLY A 178 -0.88 -16.71 -3.41
N ALA A 179 -0.82 -15.37 -3.44
CA ALA A 179 -1.68 -14.53 -2.62
C ALA A 179 -3.16 -14.72 -3.01
N LYS A 180 -4.03 -14.84 -2.01
CA LYS A 180 -5.50 -14.93 -2.21
C LYS A 180 -6.27 -13.73 -1.68
N HIS A 181 -5.64 -12.91 -0.85
CA HIS A 181 -6.27 -11.76 -0.22
C HIS A 181 -5.38 -10.54 -0.42
N VAL A 182 -5.74 -9.69 -1.38
CA VAL A 182 -5.01 -8.46 -1.66
C VAL A 182 -5.97 -7.29 -1.43
N MET A 183 -5.51 -6.32 -0.64
CA MET A 183 -6.17 -5.04 -0.45
C MET A 183 -5.32 -3.98 -1.13
N VAL A 184 -5.84 -3.42 -2.22
CA VAL A 184 -5.23 -2.27 -2.89
C VAL A 184 -5.97 -1.04 -2.41
N VAL A 185 -5.28 -0.16 -1.68
CA VAL A 185 -5.83 1.16 -1.38
C VAL A 185 -5.88 1.94 -2.68
N GLY A 186 -6.98 2.67 -2.91
CA GLY A 186 -7.13 3.58 -4.04
C GLY A 186 -6.15 4.76 -3.94
N THR A 187 -6.59 5.94 -4.36
CA THR A 187 -5.77 7.16 -4.26
C THR A 187 -6.17 8.01 -3.05
N THR A 188 -5.20 8.66 -2.42
CA THR A 188 -5.45 9.75 -1.45
C THR A 188 -5.67 11.04 -2.20
N ASP A 189 -6.64 11.87 -1.80
CA ASP A 189 -6.86 13.23 -2.34
C ASP A 189 -5.60 14.12 -2.29
N LEU A 190 -4.80 14.05 -3.36
CA LEU A 190 -3.56 14.80 -3.52
C LEU A 190 -3.84 16.28 -3.73
N SER A 191 -5.02 16.63 -4.25
CA SER A 191 -5.40 18.03 -4.51
C SER A 191 -5.48 18.87 -3.23
N HIS A 192 -5.62 18.22 -2.07
CA HIS A 192 -5.64 18.86 -0.75
C HIS A 192 -4.31 18.76 0.03
N VAL A 193 -3.29 18.10 -0.53
CA VAL A 193 -1.97 18.05 0.11
C VAL A 193 -1.36 19.46 0.08
N PRO A 194 -0.91 20.02 1.22
CA PRO A 194 -0.40 21.40 1.27
C PRO A 194 0.70 21.72 0.26
N ALA A 195 1.62 20.78 0.02
CA ALA A 195 2.70 20.95 -0.97
C ALA A 195 2.16 21.05 -2.41
N VAL A 196 1.10 20.30 -2.75
CA VAL A 196 0.45 20.34 -4.06
C VAL A 196 -0.26 21.68 -4.28
N VAL A 197 -0.96 22.16 -3.25
CA VAL A 197 -1.62 23.48 -3.26
C VAL A 197 -0.58 24.59 -3.45
N GLN A 198 0.49 24.56 -2.65
CA GLN A 198 1.58 25.54 -2.72
C GLN A 198 2.32 25.51 -4.06
N GLY A 199 2.50 24.32 -4.64
CA GLY A 199 3.13 24.11 -5.95
C GLY A 199 2.25 24.48 -7.15
N ASN A 200 1.00 24.91 -6.94
CA ASN A 200 0.00 25.14 -8.00
C ASN A 200 -0.27 23.89 -8.87
N GLN A 201 -0.16 22.70 -8.28
CA GLN A 201 -0.32 21.42 -8.98
C GLN A 201 -1.71 20.79 -8.79
N VAL A 202 -2.64 21.50 -8.13
CA VAL A 202 -3.99 21.02 -7.78
C VAL A 202 -4.71 20.40 -8.97
N LYS A 203 -4.71 21.07 -10.14
CA LYS A 203 -5.37 20.57 -11.34
C LYS A 203 -4.77 19.24 -11.81
N ASN A 204 -3.43 19.17 -11.89
CA ASN A 204 -2.74 17.96 -12.33
C ASN A 204 -2.95 16.81 -11.33
N ALA A 205 -2.97 17.11 -10.03
CA ALA A 205 -3.27 16.15 -8.98
C ALA A 205 -4.68 15.58 -9.16
N THR A 206 -5.71 16.43 -9.33
CA THR A 206 -7.08 15.97 -9.56
C THR A 206 -7.18 15.10 -10.81
N GLU A 207 -6.55 15.48 -11.92
CA GLU A 207 -6.54 14.68 -13.16
C GLU A 207 -5.84 13.32 -12.96
N TYR A 208 -4.70 13.30 -12.27
CA TYR A 208 -3.97 12.08 -11.95
C TYR A 208 -4.83 11.08 -11.18
N GLN A 209 -5.54 11.59 -10.19
CA GLN A 209 -6.36 10.78 -9.29
C GLN A 209 -7.62 10.24 -9.95
N GLN A 210 -8.31 11.04 -10.76
CA GLN A 210 -9.51 10.59 -11.47
C GLN A 210 -9.24 9.35 -12.33
N ILE A 211 -8.06 9.27 -12.95
CA ILE A 211 -7.67 8.11 -13.75
C ILE A 211 -7.42 6.88 -12.87
N LEU A 212 -6.74 7.04 -11.73
CA LEU A 212 -6.53 5.97 -10.76
C LEU A 212 -7.85 5.43 -10.20
N GLU A 213 -8.77 6.31 -9.79
CA GLU A 213 -10.08 5.93 -9.25
C GLU A 213 -10.93 5.14 -10.26
N GLN A 214 -10.87 5.51 -11.54
CA GLN A 214 -11.64 4.84 -12.58
C GLN A 214 -11.08 3.46 -12.97
N LYS A 215 -9.76 3.24 -12.80
CA LYS A 215 -9.06 2.09 -13.39
C LYS A 215 -8.49 1.11 -12.37
N LEU A 216 -8.32 1.50 -11.11
CA LEU A 216 -7.94 0.56 -10.07
C LEU A 216 -9.09 -0.42 -9.82
N PRO A 217 -8.81 -1.73 -9.77
CA PRO A 217 -9.87 -2.72 -9.59
C PRO A 217 -10.59 -2.49 -8.27
N ALA A 218 -11.92 -2.60 -8.28
CA ALA A 218 -12.68 -2.89 -7.07
C ALA A 218 -12.34 -4.34 -6.69
N VAL A 219 -11.31 -4.51 -5.86
CA VAL A 219 -10.87 -5.84 -5.38
C VAL A 219 -11.87 -6.38 -4.39
#